data_AF-A0A2K1NAA1-F1
#
_entry.id   AF-A0A2K1NAA1-F1
#
_cell.length_a   1.000
_cell.length_b   1.000
_cell.length_c   1.000
_cell.angle_alpha   90.00
_cell.angle_beta   90.00
_cell.angle_gamma   90.00
#
_symmetry.space_group_name_H-M   'P 1'
#
loop_
_entity.id
_entity.type
_entity.pdbx_description
1 polymer ?
#
loop_
_entity_poly.entity_id
_entity_poly.type
_entity_poly.pdbx_seq_one_letter_code
_entity_poly.pdbx_strand_id
1 'polypeptide(L)' 'MSLFGNSSQLYFDFVYSDYMKEHSEFKYLLDLIDMIDWSVVPDFNNKMGRTGYSRRALLKAIFVQKVKGLQ' A
#
# COMPACT_ATOMS: atom_id res chain seq x y z
N MET A 1 -7.64 -22.46 -0.15
CA MET A 1 -7.26 -21.02 -0.23
C MET A 1 -6.34 -20.84 -1.42
N SER A 2 -6.73 -20.03 -2.40
CA SER A 2 -5.93 -19.82 -3.61
C SER A 2 -4.71 -18.95 -3.31
N LEU A 3 -3.51 -19.52 -3.48
CA LEU A 3 -2.21 -18.82 -3.39
C LEU A 3 -2.11 -17.62 -4.35
N PHE A 4 -2.92 -17.60 -5.41
CA PHE A 4 -2.94 -16.55 -6.43
C PHE A 4 -3.56 -15.22 -5.98
N GLY A 5 -4.41 -15.20 -4.95
CA GLY A 5 -4.94 -13.94 -4.42
C GLY A 5 -3.88 -13.14 -3.67
N ASN A 6 -2.91 -13.83 -3.04
CA ASN A 6 -1.93 -13.26 -2.12
C ASN A 6 -0.69 -12.67 -2.80
N SER A 7 -0.34 -13.13 -4.00
CA SER A 7 0.90 -12.73 -4.67
C SER A 7 0.90 -11.26 -5.10
N SER A 8 -0.22 -10.76 -5.65
CA SER A 8 -0.33 -9.35 -6.09
C SER A 8 -0.29 -8.37 -4.92
N GLN A 9 -0.92 -8.73 -3.80
CA GLN A 9 -0.88 -7.89 -2.61
C GLN A 9 0.50 -7.93 -1.94
N LEU A 10 1.11 -9.11 -1.79
CA LEU A 10 2.48 -9.21 -1.30
C LEU A 10 3.46 -8.43 -2.18
N TYR A 11 3.28 -8.46 -3.50
CA TYR A 11 4.10 -7.70 -4.43
C TYR A 11 3.97 -6.18 -4.21
N PHE A 12 2.76 -5.65 -4.03
CA PHE A 12 2.59 -4.21 -3.83
C PHE A 12 2.96 -3.76 -2.41
N ASP A 13 2.53 -4.50 -1.38
CA ASP A 13 2.73 -4.16 0.03
C ASP A 13 4.20 -4.28 0.46
N PHE A 14 4.96 -5.23 -0.11
CA PHE A 14 6.37 -5.44 0.24
C PHE A 14 7.31 -5.01 -0.89
N VAL A 15 7.24 -5.64 -2.07
CA VAL A 15 8.27 -5.44 -3.12
C VAL A 15 8.23 -4.03 -3.70
N TYR A 16 7.06 -3.53 -4.06
CA TYR A 16 6.91 -2.21 -4.66
C TYR A 16 7.04 -1.08 -3.64
N SER A 17 6.48 -1.28 -2.43
CA SER A 17 6.62 -0.33 -1.33
C SER A 17 8.07 -0.16 -0.93
N ASP A 18 8.82 -1.26 -0.74
CA ASP A 18 10.23 -1.19 -0.36
C ASP A 18 11.09 -0.57 -1.47
N TYR A 19 10.84 -0.96 -2.73
CA TYR A 19 11.51 -0.34 -3.88
C TYR A 19 11.27 1.17 -3.95
N MET A 20 10.03 1.62 -3.76
CA MET A 20 9.70 3.05 -3.74
C MET A 20 10.30 3.77 -2.53
N LYS A 21 10.38 3.12 -1.38
CA LYS A 21 11.05 3.69 -0.21
C LYS A 21 12.56 3.84 -0.40
N GLU A 22 13.18 2.91 -1.11
CA GLU A 22 14.63 2.94 -1.35
C GLU A 22 15.02 3.92 -2.48
N HIS A 23 14.19 4.03 -3.51
CA HIS A 23 14.53 4.75 -4.75
C HIS A 23 13.68 5.98 -5.05
N SER A 24 12.77 6.40 -4.16
CA SER A 24 11.89 7.54 -4.42
C SER A 24 11.90 8.59 -3.31
N GLU A 25 11.72 9.84 -3.72
CA GLU A 25 11.44 10.98 -2.83
C GLU A 25 10.16 10.79 -1.99
N PHE A 26 9.30 9.84 -2.37
CA PHE A 26 8.08 9.50 -1.61
C PHE A 26 8.34 8.67 -0.37
N LYS A 27 9.59 8.28 -0.07
CA LYS A 27 9.95 7.53 1.14
C LYS A 27 9.33 8.11 2.40
N TYR A 28 9.53 9.42 2.63
CA TYR A 28 9.00 10.11 3.81
C TYR A 28 7.48 9.95 3.93
N LEU A 29 6.76 10.07 2.82
CA LEU A 29 5.30 9.98 2.80
C LEU A 29 4.80 8.55 2.99
N LEU A 30 5.49 7.56 2.40
CA LEU A 30 5.19 6.15 2.62
C LEU A 30 5.47 5.73 4.07
N ASP A 31 6.52 6.26 4.69
CA ASP A 31 6.84 6.02 6.10
C ASP A 31 5.80 6.64 7.04
N LEU A 32 5.25 7.82 6.72
CA LEU A 32 4.13 8.38 7.46
C LEU A 32 2.89 7.48 7.42
N ILE A 33 2.58 6.89 6.27
CA ILE A 33 1.44 5.95 6.13
C ILE A 33 1.67 4.71 7.01
N ASP A 34 2.90 4.23 7.11
CA ASP A 34 3.23 3.06 7.95
C ASP A 34 3.25 3.38 9.45
N MET A 35 3.50 4.64 9.83
CA MET A 35 3.42 5.11 11.22
C MET A 35 1.99 5.27 11.76
N ILE A 36 0.98 5.34 10.88
CA ILE A 36 -0.41 5.49 11.33
C ILE A 36 -0.83 4.23 12.09
N ASP A 37 -1.35 4.42 13.31
CA ASP A 37 -2.01 3.34 14.03
C ASP A 37 -3.36 3.02 13.37
N TRP A 38 -3.32 2.12 12.40
CA TRP A 38 -4.49 1.66 11.67
C TRP A 38 -5.45 0.79 12.51
N SER A 39 -5.12 0.44 13.75
CA SER A 39 -6.05 -0.27 14.63
C SER A 39 -7.25 0.61 15.01
N VAL A 40 -7.05 1.93 15.06
CA VAL A 40 -8.10 2.93 15.38
C VAL A 40 -9.01 3.23 14.19
N VAL A 41 -8.66 2.74 12.98
CA VAL A 41 -9.48 2.87 11.77
C VAL A 41 -9.78 1.47 11.23
N PRO A 42 -10.84 0.80 11.73
CA PRO A 42 -11.14 -0.61 11.41
C PRO A 42 -11.31 -0.88 9.91
N ASP A 43 -11.74 0.13 9.17
CA ASP A 43 -11.85 0.09 7.73
C ASP A 43 -10.50 -0.10 7.03
N PHE A 44 -9.40 0.38 7.59
CA PHE A 44 -8.06 0.20 7.01
C PHE A 44 -7.33 -1.01 7.61
N ASN A 45 -8.05 -1.99 8.12
CA ASN A 45 -7.46 -3.27 8.45
C ASN A 45 -6.79 -3.90 7.20
N ASN A 46 -5.70 -4.64 7.40
CA ASN A 46 -4.90 -5.27 6.35
C ASN A 46 -5.62 -6.48 5.69
N LYS A 47 -6.94 -6.55 5.80
CA LYS A 47 -7.76 -7.55 5.13
C LYS A 47 -7.82 -7.24 3.65
N MET A 48 -7.59 -8.26 2.85
CA MET A 48 -7.67 -8.21 1.41
C MET A 48 -9.11 -7.89 0.98
N GLY A 49 -9.28 -6.81 0.23
CA GLY A 49 -10.57 -6.38 -0.30
C GLY A 49 -10.98 -7.14 -1.56
N ARG A 50 -12.12 -6.77 -2.16
CA ARG A 50 -12.61 -7.33 -3.43
C ARG A 50 -11.62 -7.21 -4.60
N THR A 51 -10.70 -6.24 -4.53
CA THR A 51 -9.68 -5.97 -5.55
C THR A 51 -8.44 -6.84 -5.42
N GLY A 52 -8.35 -7.69 -4.39
CA GLY A 52 -7.14 -8.47 -4.12
C GLY A 52 -5.99 -7.65 -3.52
N TYR A 53 -6.27 -6.45 -3.01
CA TYR A 53 -5.31 -5.59 -2.31
C TYR A 53 -5.89 -5.14 -0.96
N SER A 54 -5.04 -4.83 0.03
CA SER A 54 -5.49 -4.17 1.25
C SER A 54 -5.88 -2.74 0.95
N ARG A 55 -6.76 -2.17 1.79
CA ARG A 55 -7.09 -0.75 1.72
C ARG A 55 -5.85 0.13 1.97
N ARG A 56 -4.85 -0.38 2.70
CA ARG A 56 -3.54 0.29 2.89
C ARG A 56 -2.70 0.31 1.62
N ALA A 57 -2.59 -0.82 0.91
CA ALA A 57 -1.91 -0.91 -0.38
C ALA A 57 -2.50 0.09 -1.39
N LEU A 58 -3.83 0.13 -1.46
CA LEU A 58 -4.57 1.03 -2.35
C LEU A 58 -4.36 2.49 -1.96
N LEU A 59 -4.33 2.82 -0.66
CA LEU A 59 -4.03 4.16 -0.19
C LEU A 59 -2.63 4.60 -0.63
N LYS A 60 -1.62 3.74 -0.45
CA LYS A 60 -0.25 4.00 -0.93
C LYS A 60 -0.23 4.23 -2.44
N ALA A 61 -0.92 3.39 -3.22
CA ALA A 61 -1.00 3.52 -4.67
C ALA A 61 -1.65 4.83 -5.13
N ILE A 62 -2.82 5.17 -4.58
CA ILE A 62 -3.54 6.43 -4.88
C ILE A 62 -2.67 7.63 -4.50
N PHE A 63 -1.98 7.55 -3.37
CA PHE A 63 -1.12 8.62 -2.90
C PHE A 63 0.06 8.85 -3.86
N VAL A 64 0.76 7.78 -4.25
CA VAL A 64 1.84 7.87 -5.26
C VAL A 64 1.32 8.38 -6.60
N GLN A 65 0.14 7.94 -7.06
CA GLN A 65 -0.48 8.46 -8.29
C GLN A 65 -0.76 9.97 -8.20
N LYS A 66 -1.36 10.43 -7.09
CA LYS A 66 -1.69 11.84 -6.86
C LYS A 66 -0.44 12.71 -6.78
N VAL A 67 0.59 12.28 -6.06
CA VAL A 67 1.83 13.07 -5.92
C VAL A 67 2.65 13.06 -7.21
N LYS A 68 2.67 11.95 -7.97
CA LYS A 68 3.32 11.90 -9.29
C LYS A 68 2.56 12.66 -10.38
N GLY A 69 1.35 13.15 -10.11
CA GLY A 69 0.52 13.83 -11.11
C GLY A 69 0.09 12.92 -12.27
N LEU A 70 0.09 11.60 -12.06
CA LEU A 70 -0.36 10.62 -13.05
C LEU A 70 -1.89 10.71 -13.10
N GLN A 71 -2.42 11.29 -14.18
CA GLN A 71 -3.86 11.40 -14.47
C GLN A 71 -4.43 10.10 -15.04
#